data_AF-A0A3D0RHR9-F1
#
_entry.id   AF-A0A3D0RHR9-F1
#
_cell.length_a   1.000
_cell.length_b   1.000
_cell.length_c   1.000
_cell.angle_alpha   90.00
_cell.angle_beta   90.00
_cell.angle_gamma   90.00
#
_symmetry.space_group_name_H-M   'P 1'
#
loop_
_entity.id
_entity.type
_entity.pdbx_description
1 polymer ?
#
loop_
_entity_poly.entity_id
_entity_poly.type
_entity_poly.pdbx_seq_one_letter_code
_entity_poly.pdbx_strand_id
1 'polypeptide(L)'
;MKGLNDNIYGWNFGVFAFNHSIDRATDVFMNLRTPKYKLEKRYDDYSRGIALFHQSTLNITSKLRVEAGFRYDYEKANSIHEEHKIIESEAQLINDFDSPLTFSQWTPKASLQYLPTHQSQFYLTVAKGYKTGGFNTVFDTPLQRTFEPEYSWNYELGSKGWIIPEKLFAEVALFCINTYNQQIKQHLDQQGIKIFNAGSSVSQGFEATLNATPFKNFGIDVAYGFTHATFTKYQYSNDI
;
A
#
# COMPACT_ATOMS: atom_id res chain seq x y z
N MET A 1 40.63 -11.32 23.41
CA MET A 1 39.20 -11.48 23.74
C MET A 1 38.54 -12.24 22.61
N LYS A 2 37.96 -13.42 22.90
CA LYS A 2 37.30 -14.31 21.94
C LYS A 2 35.85 -13.87 21.72
N GLY A 3 35.44 -13.83 20.44
CA GLY A 3 34.11 -14.10 19.87
C GLY A 3 32.87 -13.60 20.59
N LEU A 4 32.32 -12.48 20.14
CA LEU A 4 30.94 -12.06 20.43
C LEU A 4 30.10 -12.35 19.17
N ASN A 5 29.48 -13.53 19.12
CA ASN A 5 28.37 -13.92 18.23
C ASN A 5 28.35 -13.34 16.80
N ASP A 6 29.24 -13.82 15.93
CA ASP A 6 29.05 -13.74 14.47
C ASP A 6 28.04 -14.80 14.04
N ASN A 7 26.75 -14.59 14.32
CA ASN A 7 25.73 -15.49 13.80
C ASN A 7 25.69 -15.31 12.28
N ILE A 8 26.28 -16.27 11.56
CA ILE A 8 26.36 -16.31 10.09
C ILE A 8 24.96 -16.21 9.48
N TYR A 9 23.95 -16.71 10.20
CA TYR A 9 22.57 -16.74 9.77
C TYR A 9 21.63 -16.24 10.88
N GLY A 10 20.66 -15.41 10.50
CA GLY A 10 19.55 -14.98 11.35
C GLY A 10 18.24 -15.14 10.60
N TRP A 11 17.15 -15.39 11.33
CA TRP A 11 15.83 -15.53 10.74
C TRP A 11 14.74 -14.99 11.67
N ASN A 12 13.63 -14.57 11.08
CA ASN A 12 12.41 -14.15 11.75
C ASN A 12 11.23 -14.70 10.96
N PHE A 13 10.23 -15.26 11.64
CA PHE A 13 8.95 -15.58 11.04
C PHE A 13 7.82 -15.06 11.93
N GLY A 14 6.64 -14.91 11.34
CA GLY A 14 5.46 -14.63 12.11
C GLY A 14 4.18 -14.86 11.33
N VAL A 15 3.09 -14.76 12.08
CA VAL A 15 1.72 -14.89 11.58
C VAL A 15 0.97 -13.62 11.95
N PHE A 16 0.13 -13.15 11.04
CA PHE A 16 -0.77 -12.03 11.27
C PHE A 16 -2.17 -12.47 10.91
N ALA A 17 -3.17 -12.08 11.71
CA ALA A 17 -4.57 -12.32 11.39
C ALA A 17 -5.39 -11.10 11.77
N PHE A 18 -6.46 -10.85 11.01
CA PHE A 18 -7.38 -9.75 11.29
C PHE A 18 -8.81 -10.14 10.95
N ASN A 19 -9.73 -9.45 11.61
CA ASN A 19 -11.15 -9.44 11.31
C ASN A 19 -11.63 -8.00 11.39
N HIS A 20 -12.34 -7.55 10.37
CA HIS A 20 -12.78 -6.18 10.19
C HIS A 20 -14.20 -6.17 9.66
N SER A 21 -15.04 -5.32 10.23
CA SER A 21 -16.43 -5.13 9.80
C SER A 21 -16.77 -3.65 9.83
N ILE A 22 -17.56 -3.21 8.86
CA ILE A 22 -18.02 -1.84 8.71
C ILE A 22 -19.49 -1.88 8.28
N ASP A 23 -20.34 -1.28 9.12
CA ASP A 23 -21.72 -0.97 8.75
C ASP A 23 -21.82 0.48 8.27
N ARG A 24 -22.38 0.69 7.08
CA ARG A 24 -22.56 2.02 6.49
C ARG A 24 -23.98 2.20 6.00
N ALA A 25 -24.56 3.36 6.28
CA ALA A 25 -25.81 3.80 5.67
C ALA A 25 -25.57 5.11 4.91
N THR A 26 -26.22 5.28 3.77
CA THR A 26 -26.17 6.49 2.94
C THR A 26 -27.57 6.83 2.47
N ASP A 27 -27.98 8.07 2.74
CA ASP A 27 -29.31 8.56 2.44
C ASP A 27 -29.24 9.59 1.31
N VAL A 28 -30.04 9.37 0.25
CA VAL A 28 -30.14 10.28 -0.90
C VAL A 28 -31.58 10.77 -1.02
N PHE A 29 -31.78 12.08 -0.91
CA PHE A 29 -33.11 12.70 -0.98
C PHE A 29 -33.44 13.16 -2.40
N MET A 30 -34.46 12.54 -3.02
CA MET A 30 -34.93 12.86 -4.36
C MET A 30 -36.08 13.87 -4.32
N ASN A 31 -35.73 15.14 -4.15
CA ASN A 31 -36.69 16.22 -3.96
C ASN A 31 -37.31 16.78 -5.26
N LEU A 32 -36.75 16.44 -6.42
CA LEU A 32 -37.17 16.95 -7.74
C LEU A 32 -38.21 16.04 -8.44
N ARG A 33 -38.51 14.85 -7.90
CA ARG A 33 -39.51 13.91 -8.43
C ARG A 33 -40.73 13.87 -7.51
N THR A 34 -41.92 13.69 -8.07
CA THR A 34 -43.18 13.51 -7.33
C THR A 34 -43.73 12.08 -7.50
N PRO A 35 -44.08 11.37 -6.41
CA PRO A 35 -43.89 11.76 -5.01
C PRO A 35 -42.40 11.86 -4.65
N LYS A 36 -42.06 12.75 -3.71
CA LYS A 36 -40.70 12.84 -3.18
C LYS A 36 -40.36 11.51 -2.50
N TYR A 37 -39.14 11.05 -2.69
CA TYR A 37 -38.68 9.81 -2.08
C TYR A 37 -37.25 9.94 -1.57
N LYS A 38 -36.92 9.09 -0.60
CA LYS A 38 -35.56 8.89 -0.09
C LYS A 38 -35.05 7.55 -0.62
N LEU A 39 -33.82 7.49 -1.09
CA LEU A 39 -33.10 6.25 -1.30
C LEU A 39 -32.18 6.05 -0.11
N GLU A 40 -32.40 4.97 0.64
CA GLU A 40 -31.55 4.55 1.74
C GLU A 40 -30.73 3.35 1.30
N LYS A 41 -29.41 3.53 1.26
CA LYS A 41 -28.43 2.52 0.87
C LYS A 41 -27.70 2.04 2.10
N ARG A 42 -27.74 0.73 2.38
CA ARG A 42 -27.01 0.09 3.48
C ARG A 42 -25.94 -0.83 2.91
N TYR A 43 -24.80 -0.85 3.58
CA TYR A 43 -23.68 -1.73 3.28
C TYR A 43 -23.20 -2.36 4.59
N ASP A 44 -23.18 -3.69 4.64
CA ASP A 44 -22.49 -4.49 5.65
C ASP A 44 -21.26 -5.09 4.98
N ASP A 45 -20.13 -4.43 5.19
CA ASP A 45 -18.84 -4.81 4.63
C ASP A 45 -18.04 -5.55 5.71
N TYR A 46 -17.58 -6.76 5.41
CA TYR A 46 -16.67 -7.47 6.29
C TYR A 46 -15.44 -7.99 5.54
N SER A 47 -14.30 -7.99 6.20
CA SER A 47 -13.06 -8.60 5.71
C SER A 47 -12.33 -9.33 6.83
N ARG A 48 -11.80 -10.51 6.50
CA ARG A 48 -10.96 -11.30 7.39
C ARG A 48 -9.79 -11.85 6.61
N GLY A 49 -8.63 -11.87 7.24
CA GLY A 49 -7.44 -12.37 6.58
C GLY A 49 -6.44 -12.97 7.54
N ILE A 50 -5.58 -13.79 6.96
CA ILE A 50 -4.40 -14.36 7.61
C ILE A 50 -3.20 -14.15 6.71
N ALA A 51 -2.04 -13.93 7.30
CA ALA A 51 -0.80 -13.83 6.59
C ALA A 51 0.34 -14.53 7.32
N LEU A 52 1.24 -15.11 6.54
CA LEU A 52 2.46 -15.75 7.01
C LEU A 52 3.64 -14.97 6.43
N PHE A 53 4.63 -14.65 7.26
CA PHE A 53 5.85 -14.02 6.78
C PHE A 53 7.09 -14.72 7.32
N HIS A 54 8.14 -14.68 6.52
CA HIS A 54 9.46 -15.18 6.88
C HIS A 54 10.53 -14.27 6.27
N GLN A 55 11.57 -13.99 7.04
CA GLN A 55 12.74 -13.24 6.61
C GLN A 55 13.98 -13.92 7.14
N SER A 56 14.99 -14.04 6.29
CA SER A 56 16.26 -14.64 6.58
C SER A 56 17.39 -13.72 6.15
N THR A 57 18.43 -13.67 6.97
CA THR A 57 19.61 -12.85 6.78
C THR A 57 20.84 -13.74 6.86
N LEU A 58 21.68 -13.69 5.83
CA LEU A 58 22.92 -14.44 5.71
C LEU A 58 24.10 -13.48 5.61
N ASN A 59 25.02 -13.56 6.56
CA ASN A 59 26.32 -12.87 6.50
C ASN A 59 27.28 -13.74 5.67
N ILE A 60 27.41 -13.43 4.37
CA ILE A 60 28.30 -14.16 3.45
C ILE A 60 29.77 -13.93 3.84
N THR A 61 30.09 -12.71 4.25
CA THR A 61 31.39 -12.33 4.82
C THR A 61 31.19 -11.40 6.01
N SER A 62 32.26 -10.95 6.66
CA SER A 62 32.18 -9.93 7.71
C SER A 62 31.65 -8.57 7.23
N LYS A 63 31.62 -8.35 5.90
CA LYS A 63 31.19 -7.08 5.28
C LYS A 63 30.04 -7.24 4.29
N LEU A 64 29.67 -8.46 3.92
CA LEU A 64 28.64 -8.70 2.92
C LEU A 64 27.51 -9.51 3.52
N ARG A 65 26.30 -8.96 3.43
CA ARG A 65 25.08 -9.55 3.96
C ARG A 65 24.02 -9.60 2.87
N VAL A 66 23.30 -10.71 2.81
CA VAL A 66 22.10 -10.88 1.99
C VAL A 66 20.92 -11.09 2.90
N GLU A 67 19.81 -10.46 2.55
CA GLU A 67 18.52 -10.65 3.20
C GLU A 67 17.49 -11.07 2.16
N ALA A 68 16.71 -12.09 2.46
CA ALA A 68 15.59 -12.53 1.65
C ALA A 68 14.39 -12.78 2.54
N GLY A 69 13.22 -12.37 2.09
CA GLY A 69 11.98 -12.61 2.81
C GLY A 69 10.79 -12.70 1.88
N PHE A 70 9.70 -13.23 2.41
CA PHE A 70 8.42 -13.24 1.74
C PHE A 70 7.31 -13.10 2.75
N ARG A 71 6.16 -12.61 2.27
CA ARG A 71 4.90 -12.71 2.98
C ARG A 71 3.83 -13.25 2.04
N TYR A 72 3.02 -14.16 2.54
CA TYR A 72 1.83 -14.68 1.89
C TYR A 72 0.59 -14.21 2.64
N ASP A 73 -0.28 -13.47 1.98
CA ASP A 73 -1.56 -13.00 2.51
C ASP A 73 -2.70 -13.79 1.87
N TYR A 74 -3.71 -14.13 2.67
CA TYR A 74 -4.98 -14.69 2.25
C TYR A 74 -6.12 -13.95 2.93
N GLU A 75 -6.96 -13.28 2.15
CA GLU A 75 -8.04 -12.41 2.60
C GLU A 75 -9.36 -12.83 1.95
N LYS A 76 -10.43 -12.85 2.75
CA LYS A 76 -11.82 -12.94 2.27
C LYS A 76 -12.53 -11.67 2.68
N ALA A 77 -13.14 -11.00 1.72
CA ALA A 77 -13.93 -9.81 1.92
C ALA A 77 -15.32 -10.00 1.31
N ASN A 78 -16.32 -9.34 1.85
CA ASN A 78 -17.66 -9.33 1.30
C ASN A 78 -18.32 -7.98 1.54
N SER A 79 -19.24 -7.62 0.66
CA SER A 79 -20.11 -6.45 0.80
C SER A 79 -21.53 -6.87 0.52
N ILE A 80 -22.36 -6.82 1.55
CA ILE A 80 -23.81 -7.07 1.45
C ILE A 80 -24.48 -5.70 1.38
N HIS A 81 -25.26 -5.50 0.33
CA HIS A 81 -25.93 -4.24 0.06
C HIS A 81 -27.43 -4.38 0.00
N GLU A 82 -28.13 -3.40 0.58
CA GLU A 82 -29.57 -3.23 0.44
C GLU A 82 -29.89 -1.76 0.12
N GLU A 83 -30.74 -1.54 -0.87
CA GLU A 83 -31.26 -0.22 -1.23
C GLU A 83 -32.77 -0.18 -1.13
N HIS A 84 -33.25 0.70 -0.25
CA HIS A 84 -34.67 0.91 -0.01
C HIS A 84 -35.11 2.25 -0.58
N LYS A 85 -36.20 2.23 -1.35
CA LYS A 85 -36.94 3.43 -1.72
C LYS A 85 -38.01 3.69 -0.67
N ILE A 86 -37.92 4.83 -0.02
CA ILE A 86 -38.84 5.24 1.03
C ILE A 86 -39.71 6.38 0.48
N ILE A 87 -41.01 6.15 0.41
CA ILE A 87 -42.03 7.14 0.06
C ILE A 87 -42.89 7.34 1.31
N GLU A 88 -42.90 8.56 1.83
CA GLU A 88 -43.55 8.89 3.11
C GLU A 88 -43.01 8.02 4.27
N SER A 89 -43.70 6.92 4.63
CA SER A 89 -43.28 5.96 5.66
C SER A 89 -43.25 4.51 5.19
N GLU A 90 -43.48 4.27 3.89
CA GLU A 90 -43.41 2.94 3.29
C GLU A 90 -42.03 2.74 2.68
N ALA A 91 -41.35 1.65 3.07
CA ALA A 91 -40.04 1.26 2.55
C ALA A 91 -40.20 0.07 1.60
N GLN A 92 -39.73 0.23 0.37
CA GLN A 92 -39.67 -0.82 -0.63
C GLN A 92 -38.21 -1.15 -0.93
N LEU A 93 -37.81 -2.42 -0.80
CA LEU A 93 -36.52 -2.89 -1.32
C LEU A 93 -36.53 -2.82 -2.85
N ILE A 94 -35.58 -2.09 -3.44
CA ILE A 94 -35.50 -1.88 -4.89
C ILE A 94 -34.24 -2.45 -5.52
N ASN A 95 -33.21 -2.74 -4.73
CA ASN A 95 -31.97 -3.34 -5.19
C ASN A 95 -31.23 -3.96 -4.00
N ASP A 96 -30.63 -5.14 -4.21
CA ASP A 96 -29.83 -5.86 -3.24
C ASP A 96 -28.72 -6.63 -3.94
N PHE A 97 -27.59 -6.80 -3.27
CA PHE A 97 -26.53 -7.69 -3.78
C PHE A 97 -25.58 -8.18 -2.69
N ASP A 98 -24.94 -9.31 -3.00
CA ASP A 98 -23.88 -9.94 -2.23
C ASP A 98 -22.62 -10.05 -3.12
N SER A 99 -21.49 -9.50 -2.66
CA SER A 99 -20.26 -9.38 -3.46
C SER A 99 -19.05 -10.06 -2.79
N PRO A 100 -18.97 -11.40 -2.79
CA PRO A 100 -17.87 -12.09 -2.14
C PRO A 100 -16.57 -11.98 -2.96
N LEU A 101 -15.50 -11.54 -2.31
CA LEU A 101 -14.15 -11.43 -2.86
C LEU A 101 -13.16 -12.28 -2.06
N THR A 102 -12.15 -12.79 -2.76
CA THR A 102 -11.02 -13.49 -2.14
C THR A 102 -9.74 -13.02 -2.80
N PHE A 103 -8.76 -12.66 -1.97
CA PHE A 103 -7.45 -12.21 -2.42
C PHE A 103 -6.37 -13.10 -1.82
N SER A 104 -5.40 -13.50 -2.63
CA SER A 104 -4.24 -14.25 -2.15
C SER A 104 -2.98 -13.74 -2.83
N GLN A 105 -1.98 -13.33 -2.06
CA GLN A 105 -0.83 -12.61 -2.61
C GLN A 105 0.49 -13.01 -1.97
N TRP A 106 1.50 -13.21 -2.82
CA TRP A 106 2.90 -13.32 -2.42
C TRP A 106 3.61 -11.98 -2.61
N THR A 107 4.34 -11.56 -1.56
CA THR A 107 5.16 -10.34 -1.51
C THR A 107 6.60 -10.69 -1.14
N PRO A 108 7.44 -11.07 -2.13
CA PRO A 108 8.87 -11.29 -1.91
C PRO A 108 9.64 -9.99 -1.71
N LYS A 109 10.76 -10.10 -0.97
CA LYS A 109 11.76 -9.07 -0.75
C LYS A 109 13.16 -9.69 -0.82
N ALA A 110 14.09 -9.02 -1.48
CA ALA A 110 15.51 -9.35 -1.44
C ALA A 110 16.34 -8.08 -1.26
N SER A 111 17.41 -8.17 -0.47
CA SER A 111 18.32 -7.06 -0.21
C SER A 111 19.76 -7.55 -0.14
N LEU A 112 20.67 -6.82 -0.77
CA LEU A 112 22.12 -7.00 -0.69
C LEU A 112 22.70 -5.81 0.06
N GLN A 113 23.52 -6.09 1.07
CA GLN A 113 24.09 -5.07 1.94
C GLN A 113 25.60 -5.22 2.03
N TYR A 114 26.33 -4.13 1.78
CA TYR A 114 27.77 -4.04 1.98
C TYR A 114 28.06 -3.11 3.16
N LEU A 115 28.72 -3.65 4.19
CA LEU A 115 29.05 -3.01 5.46
C LEU A 115 30.58 -2.84 5.55
N PRO A 116 31.17 -1.82 4.90
CA PRO A 116 32.62 -1.60 4.95
C PRO A 116 33.14 -1.36 6.38
N THR A 117 32.31 -0.74 7.23
CA THR A 117 32.54 -0.50 8.66
C THR A 117 31.26 -0.83 9.43
N HIS A 118 31.32 -0.89 10.77
CA HIS A 118 30.12 -1.06 11.59
C HIS A 118 29.16 0.15 11.57
N GLN A 119 29.58 1.28 11.00
CA GLN A 119 28.85 2.54 11.02
C GLN A 119 28.50 3.04 9.61
N SER A 120 28.85 2.29 8.57
CA SER A 120 28.59 2.65 7.18
C SER A 120 28.02 1.44 6.45
N GLN A 121 27.00 1.66 5.64
CA GLN A 121 26.31 0.63 4.89
C GLN A 121 25.91 1.16 3.52
N PHE A 122 26.09 0.31 2.51
CA PHE A 122 25.46 0.43 1.20
C PHE A 122 24.47 -0.71 1.05
N TYR A 123 23.33 -0.45 0.41
CA TYR A 123 22.34 -1.49 0.21
C TYR A 123 21.62 -1.33 -1.12
N LEU A 124 21.21 -2.46 -1.67
CA LEU A 124 20.31 -2.56 -2.81
C LEU A 124 19.15 -3.46 -2.40
N THR A 125 17.92 -3.00 -2.59
CA THR A 125 16.71 -3.74 -2.19
C THR A 125 15.72 -3.78 -3.35
N VAL A 126 15.10 -4.94 -3.55
CA VAL A 126 13.93 -5.13 -4.41
C VAL A 126 12.81 -5.75 -3.58
N ALA A 127 11.60 -5.19 -3.67
CA ALA A 127 10.46 -5.66 -2.91
C ALA A 127 9.16 -5.51 -3.70
N LYS A 128 8.33 -6.55 -3.67
CA LYS A 128 6.96 -6.49 -4.20
C LYS A 128 6.00 -6.06 -3.09
N GLY A 129 5.20 -5.04 -3.36
CA GLY A 129 4.05 -4.65 -2.54
C GLY A 129 2.73 -4.97 -3.23
N TYR A 130 1.65 -4.96 -2.46
CA TYR A 130 0.29 -4.96 -3.00
C TYR A 130 -0.64 -4.18 -2.08
N LYS A 131 -1.73 -3.70 -2.67
CA LYS A 131 -2.87 -3.13 -1.96
C LYS A 131 -4.09 -3.94 -2.37
N THR A 132 -4.83 -4.43 -1.38
CA THR A 132 -5.98 -5.31 -1.61
C THR A 132 -7.06 -4.61 -2.44
N GLY A 133 -7.88 -5.41 -3.14
CA GLY A 133 -9.04 -4.90 -3.88
C GLY A 133 -10.17 -4.50 -2.94
N GLY A 134 -11.34 -4.18 -3.47
CA GLY A 134 -12.46 -3.77 -2.62
C GLY A 134 -13.72 -3.43 -3.37
N PHE A 135 -14.57 -2.66 -2.70
CA PHE A 135 -15.96 -2.39 -3.10
C PHE A 135 -16.19 -0.90 -3.37
N ASN A 136 -16.96 -0.61 -4.40
CA ASN A 136 -17.50 0.72 -4.68
C ASN A 136 -18.92 0.85 -4.13
N THR A 137 -19.20 2.02 -3.55
CA THR A 137 -20.55 2.39 -3.09
C THR A 137 -21.31 3.25 -4.12
N VAL A 138 -20.62 3.64 -5.20
CA VAL A 138 -21.15 4.39 -6.34
C VAL A 138 -20.57 3.76 -7.60
N PHE A 139 -21.42 3.34 -8.52
CA PHE A 139 -21.04 2.66 -9.77
C PHE A 139 -22.20 2.75 -10.78
N ASP A 140 -21.87 2.71 -12.08
CA ASP A 140 -22.86 2.81 -13.17
C ASP A 140 -23.40 1.42 -13.58
N THR A 141 -22.54 0.40 -13.49
CA THR A 141 -22.87 -0.98 -13.88
C THR A 141 -22.48 -1.97 -12.78
N PRO A 142 -23.14 -3.15 -12.71
CA PRO A 142 -22.82 -4.17 -11.72
C PRO A 142 -21.36 -4.67 -11.77
N LEU A 143 -20.68 -4.54 -12.90
CA LEU A 143 -19.26 -4.92 -13.06
C LEU A 143 -18.31 -3.96 -12.34
N GLN A 144 -18.72 -2.72 -12.11
CA GLN A 144 -17.93 -1.69 -11.42
C GLN A 144 -18.12 -1.70 -9.90
N ARG A 145 -18.91 -2.63 -9.35
CA ARG A 145 -19.12 -2.79 -7.90
C ARG A 145 -17.86 -3.12 -7.15
N THR A 146 -16.92 -3.81 -7.79
CA THR A 146 -15.67 -4.26 -7.18
C THR A 146 -14.48 -3.75 -7.99
N PHE A 147 -13.34 -3.59 -7.33
CA PHE A 147 -12.07 -3.31 -7.98
C PHE A 147 -10.99 -4.30 -7.51
N GLU A 148 -10.05 -4.57 -8.41
CA GLU A 148 -8.97 -5.53 -8.21
C GLU A 148 -7.83 -4.97 -7.33
N PRO A 149 -6.94 -5.84 -6.83
CA PRO A 149 -5.73 -5.40 -6.15
C PRO A 149 -4.80 -4.57 -7.04
N GLU A 150 -4.09 -3.63 -6.42
CA GLU A 150 -2.98 -2.88 -7.01
C GLU A 150 -1.65 -3.51 -6.58
N TYR A 151 -0.65 -3.49 -7.46
CA TYR A 151 0.66 -4.09 -7.21
C TYR A 151 1.78 -3.08 -7.40
N SER A 152 2.85 -3.20 -6.61
CA SER A 152 4.05 -2.40 -6.80
C SER A 152 5.33 -3.24 -6.78
N TRP A 153 6.31 -2.85 -7.58
CA TRP A 153 7.69 -3.30 -7.48
C TRP A 153 8.57 -2.11 -7.11
N ASN A 154 9.23 -2.22 -5.97
CA ASN A 154 10.05 -1.17 -5.38
C ASN A 154 11.51 -1.56 -5.50
N TYR A 155 12.32 -0.68 -6.08
CA TYR A 155 13.77 -0.82 -6.22
C TYR A 155 14.41 0.35 -5.48
N GLU A 156 15.33 0.05 -4.58
CA GLU A 156 16.00 1.07 -3.77
C GLU A 156 17.50 0.80 -3.69
N LEU A 157 18.31 1.80 -4.01
CA LEU A 157 19.75 1.80 -3.84
C LEU A 157 20.09 2.91 -2.88
N GLY A 158 20.67 2.58 -1.73
CA GLY A 158 20.97 3.57 -0.72
C GLY A 158 22.29 3.34 -0.01
N SER A 159 22.68 4.37 0.72
CA SER A 159 23.85 4.36 1.58
C SER A 159 23.57 5.18 2.83
N LYS A 160 24.14 4.76 3.95
CA LYS A 160 24.15 5.51 5.19
C LYS A 160 25.47 5.38 5.91
N GLY A 161 25.94 6.45 6.55
CA GLY A 161 27.11 6.37 7.40
C GLY A 161 27.78 7.70 7.69
N TRP A 162 28.85 7.63 8.49
CA TRP A 162 29.71 8.78 8.75
C TRP A 162 30.57 9.10 7.52
N ILE A 163 30.45 10.32 7.02
CA ILE A 163 31.39 10.93 6.06
C ILE A 163 32.63 11.42 6.83
N ILE A 164 32.37 12.10 7.96
CA ILE A 164 33.40 12.51 8.92
C ILE A 164 32.99 11.91 10.28
N PRO A 165 33.82 11.05 10.89
CA PRO A 165 33.48 10.42 12.16
C PRO A 165 32.98 11.42 13.20
N GLU A 166 31.81 11.13 13.78
CA GLU A 166 31.16 11.90 14.86
C GLU A 166 30.75 13.36 14.51
N LYS A 167 31.00 13.81 13.28
CA LYS A 167 30.75 15.19 12.85
C LYS A 167 29.81 15.34 11.68
N LEU A 168 29.78 14.35 10.78
CA LEU A 168 28.98 14.42 9.57
C LEU A 168 28.48 13.02 9.21
N PHE A 169 27.19 12.79 9.42
CA PHE A 169 26.49 11.57 9.06
C PHE A 169 25.51 11.86 7.94
N ALA A 170 25.47 11.00 6.92
CA ALA A 170 24.57 11.16 5.80
C ALA A 170 23.84 9.85 5.50
N GLU A 171 22.59 9.98 5.06
CA GLU A 171 21.82 8.91 4.43
C GLU A 171 21.35 9.40 3.08
N VAL A 172 21.53 8.59 2.04
CA VAL A 172 21.11 8.92 0.67
C VAL A 172 20.49 7.68 0.06
N ALA A 173 19.35 7.82 -0.58
CA ALA A 173 18.65 6.76 -1.27
C ALA A 173 18.18 7.22 -2.64
N LEU A 174 18.34 6.36 -3.64
CA LEU A 174 17.67 6.44 -4.94
C LEU A 174 16.56 5.38 -4.94
N PHE A 175 15.36 5.75 -5.36
CA PHE A 175 14.23 4.83 -5.40
C PHE A 175 13.51 4.87 -6.75
N CYS A 176 12.93 3.74 -7.12
CA CYS A 176 12.03 3.59 -8.27
C CYS A 176 10.93 2.60 -7.92
N ILE A 177 9.67 3.03 -8.10
CA ILE A 177 8.47 2.29 -7.78
C ILE A 177 7.64 2.17 -9.05
N ASN A 178 7.50 0.94 -9.55
CA ASN A 178 6.60 0.63 -10.65
C ASN A 178 5.29 0.09 -10.11
N THR A 179 4.19 0.79 -10.36
CA THR A 179 2.84 0.42 -9.91
C THR A 179 2.02 -0.10 -11.09
N TYR A 180 1.30 -1.19 -10.87
CA TYR A 180 0.47 -1.89 -11.87
C TYR A 180 -0.95 -2.11 -11.33
N ASN A 181 -1.93 -2.13 -12.24
CA ASN A 181 -3.35 -2.17 -11.90
C ASN A 181 -3.73 -1.10 -10.86
N GLN A 182 -3.22 0.11 -11.06
CA GLN A 182 -3.39 1.19 -10.09
C GLN A 182 -4.86 1.52 -9.88
N GLN A 183 -5.26 1.59 -8.60
CA GLN A 183 -6.59 1.96 -8.15
C GLN A 183 -6.73 3.49 -8.21
N ILE A 184 -7.47 3.98 -9.20
CA ILE A 184 -7.66 5.41 -9.45
C ILE A 184 -9.06 5.81 -9.01
N LYS A 185 -9.15 6.96 -8.32
CA LYS A 185 -10.42 7.59 -7.95
C LYS A 185 -10.92 8.42 -9.12
N GLN A 186 -12.13 8.14 -9.59
CA GLN A 186 -12.84 8.94 -10.58
C GLN A 186 -14.09 9.53 -9.94
N HIS A 187 -14.27 10.85 -10.14
CA HIS A 187 -15.51 11.51 -9.79
C HIS A 187 -16.57 11.16 -10.82
N LEU A 188 -17.72 10.69 -10.33
CA LEU A 188 -18.94 10.58 -11.12
C LEU A 188 -19.78 11.81 -10.84
N ASP A 189 -20.14 12.54 -11.90
CA ASP A 189 -20.85 13.82 -11.81
C ASP A 189 -22.08 13.70 -10.90
N GLN A 190 -22.05 14.48 -9.80
CA GLN A 190 -23.09 14.55 -8.76
C GLN A 190 -23.42 13.25 -8.02
N GLN A 191 -22.68 12.16 -8.24
CA GLN A 191 -23.00 10.83 -7.68
C GLN A 191 -21.97 10.34 -6.67
N GLY A 192 -20.72 10.79 -6.77
CA GLY A 192 -19.68 10.50 -5.79
C GLY A 192 -18.34 10.11 -6.42
N ILE A 193 -17.60 9.22 -5.77
CA ILE A 193 -16.30 8.74 -6.23
C ILE A 193 -16.38 7.24 -6.43
N LYS A 194 -15.98 6.76 -7.60
CA LYS A 194 -15.71 5.33 -7.86
C LYS A 194 -14.21 5.08 -7.95
N ILE A 195 -13.79 3.88 -7.57
CA ILE A 195 -12.43 3.38 -7.73
C ILE A 195 -12.42 2.33 -8.85
N PHE A 196 -11.44 2.40 -9.75
CA PHE A 196 -11.27 1.43 -10.82
C PHE A 196 -9.78 1.22 -11.11
N ASN A 197 -9.41 0.03 -11.60
CA ASN A 197 -8.04 -0.30 -11.94
C ASN A 197 -7.76 0.15 -13.38
N ALA A 198 -6.95 1.19 -13.54
CA ALA A 198 -6.89 1.88 -14.84
C ALA A 198 -5.54 2.47 -15.20
N GLY A 199 -4.49 2.04 -14.53
CA GLY A 199 -3.19 2.56 -14.88
C GLY A 199 -2.01 1.76 -14.43
N SER A 200 -0.88 2.17 -14.99
CA SER A 200 0.43 1.90 -14.46
C SER A 200 1.12 3.23 -14.27
N SER A 201 1.90 3.35 -13.21
CA SER A 201 2.69 4.55 -12.93
C SER A 201 4.09 4.17 -12.51
N VAL A 202 4.98 5.13 -12.68
CA VAL A 202 6.35 5.07 -12.18
C VAL A 202 6.56 6.26 -11.28
N SER A 203 7.00 6.02 -10.06
CA SER A 203 7.45 7.05 -9.12
C SER A 203 8.92 6.81 -8.79
N GLN A 204 9.77 7.75 -9.13
CA GLN A 204 11.20 7.63 -8.95
C GLN A 204 11.79 8.93 -8.45
N GLY A 205 12.90 8.83 -7.73
CA GLY A 205 13.44 9.99 -7.06
C GLY A 205 14.67 9.68 -6.23
N PHE A 206 15.03 10.66 -5.42
CA PHE A 206 16.08 10.49 -4.43
C PHE A 206 15.74 11.24 -3.15
N GLU A 207 16.26 10.73 -2.05
CA GLU A 207 16.18 11.34 -0.73
C GLU A 207 17.58 11.41 -0.14
N ALA A 208 17.85 12.49 0.59
CA ALA A 208 19.10 12.70 1.28
C ALA A 208 18.84 13.35 2.64
N THR A 209 19.46 12.82 3.68
CA THR A 209 19.52 13.42 5.01
C THR A 209 20.98 13.63 5.40
N LEU A 210 21.25 14.74 6.07
CA LEU A 210 22.56 15.13 6.54
C LEU A 210 22.43 15.61 7.99
N ASN A 211 23.16 14.97 8.88
CA ASN A 211 23.25 15.33 10.29
C ASN A 211 24.69 15.77 10.54
N ALA A 212 24.88 17.04 10.86
CA ALA A 212 26.20 17.64 11.04
C ALA A 212 26.33 18.25 12.44
N THR A 213 27.46 18.01 13.09
CA THR A 213 27.83 18.61 14.38
C THR A 213 29.19 19.29 14.24
N PRO A 214 29.27 20.46 13.56
CA PRO A 214 30.55 21.07 13.19
C PRO A 214 31.40 21.51 14.39
N PHE A 215 30.75 21.95 15.48
CA PHE A 215 31.38 22.36 16.74
C PHE A 215 30.49 22.01 17.94
N LYS A 216 31.10 22.02 19.13
CA LYS A 216 30.43 21.63 20.38
C LYS A 216 29.19 22.49 20.61
N ASN A 217 28.06 21.83 20.85
CA ASN A 217 26.73 22.43 21.09
C ASN A 217 26.04 23.05 19.86
N PHE A 218 26.48 22.73 18.64
CA PHE A 218 25.79 23.16 17.43
C PHE A 218 25.61 21.99 16.48
N GLY A 219 24.34 21.64 16.23
CA GLY A 219 23.91 20.62 15.28
C GLY A 219 23.12 21.25 14.15
N ILE A 220 23.27 20.69 12.95
CA ILE A 220 22.47 21.01 11.77
C ILE A 220 21.94 19.70 11.22
N ASP A 221 20.62 19.65 11.01
CA ASP A 221 19.95 18.57 10.32
C ASP A 221 19.31 19.11 9.05
N VAL A 222 19.65 18.52 7.91
CA VAL A 222 19.11 18.87 6.60
C VAL A 222 18.50 17.61 6.00
N ALA A 223 17.27 17.73 5.50
CA ALA A 223 16.63 16.70 4.71
C ALA A 223 16.16 17.29 3.39
N TYR A 224 16.37 16.55 2.30
CA TYR A 224 15.91 16.91 0.97
C TYR A 224 15.39 15.67 0.26
N GLY A 225 14.25 15.81 -0.42
CA GLY A 225 13.66 14.75 -1.22
C GLY A 225 13.17 15.33 -2.54
N PHE A 226 13.42 14.60 -3.62
CA PHE A 226 12.89 14.91 -4.94
C PHE A 226 12.19 13.68 -5.50
N THR A 227 10.97 13.85 -5.98
CA THR A 227 10.17 12.77 -6.58
C THR A 227 9.59 13.23 -7.91
N HIS A 228 9.73 12.38 -8.92
CA HIS A 228 9.05 12.51 -10.20
C HIS A 228 8.15 11.29 -10.41
N ALA A 229 6.84 11.53 -10.47
CA ALA A 229 5.83 10.50 -10.63
C ALA A 229 5.00 10.73 -11.90
N THR A 230 4.88 9.71 -12.75
CA THR A 230 4.14 9.78 -14.02
C THR A 230 3.30 8.54 -14.24
N PHE A 231 2.13 8.71 -14.87
CA PHE A 231 1.38 7.60 -15.43
C PHE A 231 2.05 7.14 -16.71
N THR A 232 2.40 5.86 -16.80
CA THR A 232 2.97 5.25 -18.01
C THR A 232 1.90 4.69 -18.92
N LYS A 233 0.79 4.23 -18.34
CA LYS A 233 -0.46 3.90 -19.04
C LYS A 233 -1.60 4.42 -18.21
N TYR A 234 -2.51 5.16 -18.85
CA TYR A 234 -3.75 5.61 -18.25
C TYR A 234 -4.89 5.23 -19.18
N GLN A 235 -5.79 4.38 -18.72
CA GLN A 235 -7.00 4.00 -19.45
C GLN A 235 -8.16 4.84 -18.91
N TYR A 236 -8.71 5.71 -19.75
CA TYR A 236 -9.88 6.50 -19.38
C TYR A 236 -11.15 5.65 -19.53
N SER A 237 -12.04 5.71 -18.54
CA SER A 237 -13.24 4.86 -18.40
C SER A 237 -14.32 4.99 -19.50
N ASN A 238 -14.07 5.71 -20.61
CA ASN A 238 -15.09 5.86 -21.67
C ASN A 238 -15.28 4.59 -22.53
N ASP A 239 -14.42 3.57 -22.39
CA ASP A 239 -14.40 2.37 -23.24
C ASP A 239 -14.72 1.06 -22.48
N ILE A 240 -15.45 1.10 -21.36
CA ILE A 240 -15.92 -0.11 -20.64
C ILE A 240 -17.44 -0.07 -20.45
#